data_AF-A0A2V9I3C5-F1
#
_entry.id   AF-A0A2V9I3C5-F1
#
_cell.length_a   1.000
_cell.length_b   1.000
_cell.length_c   1.000
_cell.angle_alpha   90.00
_cell.angle_beta   90.00
_cell.angle_gamma   90.00
#
_symmetry.space_group_name_H-M   'P 1'
#
loop_
_entity.id
_entity.type
_entity.pdbx_description
1 polymer ?
#
loop_
_entity_poly.entity_id
_entity_poly.type
_entity_poly.pdbx_seq_one_letter_code
_entity_poly.pdbx_strand_id
1 'polypeptide(L)'
;MARLKPRPLTPSLGADRMSSLYIARSTEIAARVLGGEMMIMSARDSTLFNLNEVGTAIWTAADGVTPLEEIVERKVCAEFEVEPAEALKDAESFVKELADRGILLVSDQPIKSAAPAL
;
A
#
# COMPACT_ATOMS: atom_id res chain seq x y z
N MET A 1 5.53 -29.34 31.46
CA MET A 1 4.89 -28.81 30.23
C MET A 1 4.88 -27.29 30.30
N ALA A 2 5.91 -26.63 29.74
CA ALA A 2 6.01 -25.18 29.76
C ALA A 2 5.20 -24.58 28.60
N ARG A 3 4.20 -23.75 28.91
CA ARG A 3 3.48 -22.98 27.89
C ARG A 3 4.35 -21.80 27.47
N LEU A 4 4.88 -21.84 26.25
CA LEU A 4 5.45 -20.67 25.59
C LEU A 4 4.36 -19.61 25.48
N LYS A 5 4.51 -18.52 26.25
CA LYS A 5 3.71 -17.30 26.04
C LYS A 5 4.27 -16.59 24.81
N PRO A 6 3.45 -16.18 23.83
CA PRO A 6 3.93 -15.38 22.72
C PRO A 6 4.53 -14.07 23.25
N ARG A 7 5.71 -13.71 22.75
CA ARG A 7 6.39 -12.44 23.07
C ARG A 7 5.45 -11.29 22.70
N PRO A 8 5.21 -10.32 23.59
CA PRO A 8 4.56 -9.08 23.17
C PRO A 8 5.50 -8.37 22.20
N LEU A 9 5.03 -8.16 20.97
CA LEU A 9 5.64 -7.21 20.05
C LEU A 9 5.36 -5.83 20.62
N THR A 10 6.29 -5.30 21.43
CA THR A 10 6.35 -3.86 21.66
C THR A 10 6.85 -3.23 20.37
N PRO A 11 6.06 -2.39 19.66
CA PRO A 11 6.67 -1.46 18.72
C PRO A 11 7.51 -0.50 19.56
N SER A 12 8.82 -0.61 19.41
CA SER A 12 9.79 0.31 19.98
C SER A 12 9.48 1.72 19.49
N LEU A 13 9.16 2.59 20.45
CA LEU A 13 9.04 4.03 20.25
C LEU A 13 10.42 4.58 19.85
N GLY A 14 10.58 4.83 18.57
CA GLY A 14 11.81 5.33 17.95
C GLY A 14 11.54 5.80 16.53
N ALA A 15 10.45 6.54 16.30
CA ALA A 15 10.15 7.19 15.03
C ALA A 15 10.40 8.69 15.19
N ASP A 16 11.68 9.08 15.33
CA ASP A 16 12.07 10.45 15.01
C ASP A 16 12.73 10.42 13.63
N ARG A 17 12.03 11.04 12.67
CA ARG A 17 12.52 11.54 11.37
C ARG A 17 12.47 10.62 10.14
N MET A 18 11.27 10.18 9.81
CA MET A 18 10.60 10.31 8.48
C MET A 18 9.22 9.68 8.68
N SER A 19 8.14 10.40 8.35
CA SER A 19 6.78 9.90 8.48
C SER A 19 6.58 8.76 7.50
N SER A 20 6.89 7.52 7.90
CA SER A 20 6.68 6.34 7.07
C SER A 20 5.19 6.20 6.79
N LEU A 21 4.82 6.39 5.53
CA LEU A 21 3.43 6.32 5.08
C LEU A 21 3.07 4.86 4.82
N TYR A 22 2.13 4.32 5.59
CA TYR A 22 1.61 2.97 5.41
C TYR A 22 0.35 3.00 4.57
N ILE A 23 0.28 2.11 3.57
CA ILE A 23 -0.83 2.01 2.64
C ILE A 23 -1.51 0.65 2.72
N ALA A 24 -2.84 0.63 2.75
CA ALA A 24 -3.63 -0.60 2.72
C ALA A 24 -4.77 -0.50 1.73
N ARG A 25 -5.13 -1.62 1.12
CA ARG A 25 -6.29 -1.70 0.22
C ARG A 25 -7.58 -1.58 1.00
N SER A 26 -8.50 -0.75 0.51
CA SER A 26 -9.86 -0.69 1.04
C SER A 26 -10.61 -1.99 0.76
N THR A 27 -11.47 -2.41 1.69
CA THR A 27 -12.33 -3.59 1.53
C THR A 27 -13.60 -3.30 0.74
N GLU A 28 -13.91 -2.02 0.50
CA GLU A 28 -15.13 -1.55 -0.18
C GLU A 28 -14.93 -1.34 -1.70
N ILE A 29 -13.85 -1.89 -2.27
CA ILE A 29 -13.53 -1.74 -3.69
C ILE A 29 -13.36 -3.11 -4.35
N ALA A 30 -13.69 -3.20 -5.64
CA ALA A 30 -13.47 -4.38 -6.44
C ALA A 30 -12.23 -4.18 -7.33
N ALA A 31 -11.21 -5.02 -7.18
CA ALA A 31 -10.00 -4.96 -8.00
C ALA A 31 -9.86 -6.25 -8.84
N ARG A 32 -9.56 -6.12 -10.12
CA ARG A 32 -9.34 -7.24 -11.04
C ARG A 32 -8.29 -6.90 -12.10
N VAL A 33 -7.44 -7.87 -12.42
CA VAL A 33 -6.53 -7.77 -13.57
C VAL A 33 -7.28 -8.10 -14.87
N LEU A 34 -7.18 -7.21 -15.86
CA LEU A 34 -7.75 -7.34 -17.19
C LEU A 34 -6.69 -6.95 -18.21
N GLY A 35 -6.24 -7.91 -19.04
CA GLY A 35 -5.25 -7.63 -20.09
C GLY A 35 -3.84 -7.31 -19.59
N GLY A 36 -3.51 -7.64 -18.34
CA GLY A 36 -2.22 -7.31 -17.71
C GLY A 36 -2.25 -6.03 -16.87
N GLU A 37 -3.32 -5.24 -16.99
CA GLU A 37 -3.52 -4.02 -16.21
C GLU A 37 -4.51 -4.26 -15.07
N MET A 38 -4.32 -3.55 -13.96
CA MET A 38 -5.26 -3.64 -12.84
C MET A 38 -6.39 -2.62 -12.99
N MET A 39 -7.62 -3.10 -13.09
CA MET A 39 -8.82 -2.28 -12.95
C MET A 39 -9.32 -2.31 -11.50
N ILE A 40 -9.55 -1.12 -10.94
CA ILE A 40 -10.18 -0.94 -9.64
C ILE A 40 -11.49 -0.19 -9.83
N MET A 41 -12.57 -0.76 -9.30
CA MET A 41 -13.88 -0.14 -9.26
C MET A 41 -14.21 0.25 -7.84
N SER A 42 -14.32 1.55 -7.58
CA SER A 42 -14.78 2.07 -6.29
C SER A 42 -16.29 1.83 -6.18
N ALA A 43 -16.74 1.13 -5.13
CA ALA A 43 -18.17 0.91 -4.91
C ALA A 43 -18.91 2.21 -4.50
N ARG A 44 -18.18 3.22 -4.01
CA ARG A 44 -18.75 4.52 -3.62
C ARG A 44 -19.14 5.37 -4.81
N ASP A 45 -18.22 5.53 -5.76
CA ASP A 45 -18.37 6.53 -6.83
C ASP A 45 -18.59 5.89 -8.21
N SER A 46 -18.74 4.55 -8.27
CA SER A 46 -18.83 3.77 -9.52
C SER A 46 -17.73 4.10 -10.54
N THR A 47 -16.60 4.61 -10.06
CA THR A 47 -15.51 5.09 -10.90
C THR A 47 -14.54 3.94 -11.14
N LEU A 48 -14.16 3.76 -12.40
CA LEU A 48 -13.19 2.78 -12.85
C LEU A 48 -11.82 3.43 -12.96
N PHE A 49 -10.86 2.90 -12.19
CA PHE A 49 -9.46 3.26 -12.24
C PHE A 49 -8.70 2.17 -12.97
N ASN A 50 -7.89 2.56 -13.94
CA ASN A 50 -6.89 1.69 -14.51
C ASN A 50 -5.54 2.07 -13.89
N LEU A 51 -4.86 1.09 -13.30
CA LEU A 51 -3.52 1.28 -12.79
C LEU A 51 -2.51 0.83 -13.84
N ASN A 52 -1.54 1.68 -14.11
CA ASN A 52 -0.35 1.31 -14.86
C ASN A 52 0.46 0.25 -14.08
N GLU A 53 1.56 -0.24 -14.67
CA GLU A 53 2.39 -1.29 -14.07
C GLU A 53 2.93 -0.87 -12.69
N VAL A 54 3.41 0.38 -12.56
CA VAL A 54 3.91 0.95 -11.30
C VAL A 54 2.80 1.04 -10.23
N GLY A 55 1.64 1.58 -10.57
CA GLY A 55 0.49 1.69 -9.68
C GLY A 55 -0.03 0.31 -9.26
N THR A 56 -0.02 -0.65 -10.18
CA THR A 56 -0.37 -2.05 -9.90
C THR A 56 0.61 -2.68 -8.92
N ALA A 57 1.91 -2.41 -9.06
CA ALA A 57 2.94 -2.90 -8.15
C ALA A 57 2.77 -2.32 -6.74
N ILE A 58 2.57 -0.99 -6.63
CA ILE A 58 2.30 -0.29 -5.36
C ILE A 58 1.03 -0.84 -4.70
N TRP A 59 -0.05 -0.95 -5.46
CA TRP A 59 -1.32 -1.46 -4.97
C TRP A 59 -1.22 -2.91 -4.49
N THR A 60 -0.52 -3.77 -5.24
CA THR A 60 -0.35 -5.19 -4.88
C THR A 60 0.49 -5.34 -3.62
N ALA A 61 1.46 -4.44 -3.41
CA ALA A 61 2.29 -4.39 -2.22
C ALA A 61 1.63 -3.65 -1.03
N ALA A 62 0.42 -3.09 -1.18
CA ALA A 62 -0.28 -2.38 -0.12
C ALA A 62 -0.88 -3.34 0.91
N ASP A 63 -0.01 -3.90 1.75
CA ASP A 63 -0.34 -4.84 2.83
C ASP A 63 -0.70 -4.16 4.16
N GLY A 64 -0.47 -2.84 4.27
CA GLY A 64 -0.74 -2.04 5.45
C GLY A 64 0.36 -2.03 6.51
N VAL A 65 1.34 -2.92 6.46
CA VAL A 65 2.47 -2.98 7.40
C VAL A 65 3.81 -2.58 6.79
N THR A 66 3.94 -2.61 5.47
CA THR A 66 5.11 -2.13 4.74
C THR A 66 4.96 -0.63 4.42
N PRO A 67 5.99 0.20 4.67
CA PRO A 67 5.94 1.62 4.34
C PRO A 67 6.10 1.87 2.83
N LEU A 68 5.51 2.95 2.34
CA LEU A 68 5.48 3.30 0.90
C LEU A 68 6.89 3.41 0.31
N GLU A 69 7.82 4.01 1.04
CA GLU A 69 9.23 4.13 0.64
C GLU A 69 9.87 2.77 0.29
N GLU A 70 9.64 1.76 1.14
CA GLU A 70 10.19 0.41 0.96
C GLU A 70 9.49 -0.32 -0.19
N ILE A 71 8.19 -0.07 -0.39
CA ILE A 71 7.45 -0.58 -1.54
C ILE A 71 8.03 0.01 -2.84
N VAL A 72 8.21 1.32 -2.90
CA VAL A 72 8.75 2.02 -4.08
C VAL A 72 10.15 1.53 -4.39
N GLU A 73 11.03 1.45 -3.40
CA GLU A 73 12.40 0.98 -3.60
C GLU A 73 12.44 -0.47 -4.13
N ARG A 74 11.65 -1.37 -3.56
CA ARG A 74 11.69 -2.80 -3.89
C ARG A 74 10.89 -3.19 -5.13
N LYS A 75 9.83 -2.45 -5.45
CA LYS A 75 8.91 -2.78 -6.53
C LYS A 75 9.04 -1.87 -7.73
N VAL A 76 9.34 -0.59 -7.50
CA VAL A 76 9.40 0.40 -8.57
C VAL A 76 10.83 0.61 -9.02
N CYS A 77 11.74 1.00 -8.11
CA CYS A 77 13.14 1.23 -8.48
C CYS A 77 13.84 -0.03 -8.99
N ALA A 78 13.49 -1.20 -8.44
CA ALA A 78 14.05 -2.48 -8.87
C ALA A 78 13.59 -2.93 -10.27
N GLU A 79 12.39 -2.53 -10.71
CA GLU A 79 11.77 -3.02 -11.95
C GLU A 79 11.79 -1.98 -13.08
N PHE A 80 11.81 -0.67 -12.77
CA PHE A 80 11.57 0.40 -13.74
C PHE A 80 12.76 1.37 -13.96
N GLU A 81 13.92 1.13 -13.32
CA GLU A 81 15.15 1.94 -13.49
C GLU A 81 14.91 3.46 -13.32
N VAL A 82 14.12 3.83 -12.31
CA VAL A 82 13.75 5.22 -11.97
C VAL A 82 14.45 5.70 -10.69
N GLU A 83 14.67 7.01 -10.59
CA GLU A 83 15.22 7.65 -9.39
C GLU A 83 14.27 7.48 -8.18
N PRO A 84 14.76 7.02 -7.01
CA PRO A 84 13.92 6.77 -5.84
C PRO A 84 13.12 8.00 -5.38
N ALA A 85 13.71 9.19 -5.47
CA ALA A 85 13.05 10.43 -5.06
C ALA A 85 11.87 10.81 -5.99
N GLU A 86 12.01 10.57 -7.29
CA GLU A 86 10.96 10.82 -8.28
C GLU A 86 9.86 9.77 -8.16
N ALA A 87 10.25 8.49 -8.08
CA ALA A 87 9.33 7.37 -7.89
C ALA A 87 8.50 7.50 -6.61
N LEU A 88 9.12 7.96 -5.51
CA LEU A 88 8.42 8.18 -4.25
C LEU A 88 7.40 9.29 -4.38
N LYS A 89 7.76 10.43 -4.99
CA LYS A 89 6.86 11.57 -5.17
C LYS A 89 5.65 11.24 -6.05
N ASP A 90 5.87 10.47 -7.10
CA ASP A 90 4.81 9.98 -7.98
C ASP A 90 3.92 8.98 -7.24
N ALA A 91 4.52 8.06 -6.47
CA ALA A 91 3.80 7.12 -5.64
C ALA A 91 2.97 7.80 -4.56
N GLU A 92 3.49 8.83 -3.89
CA GLU A 92 2.77 9.63 -2.90
C GLU A 92 1.56 10.34 -3.52
N SER A 93 1.73 10.94 -4.70
CA SER A 93 0.64 11.59 -5.43
C SER A 93 -0.45 10.57 -5.81
N PHE A 94 -0.04 9.43 -6.35
CA PHE A 94 -0.92 8.32 -6.72
C PHE A 94 -1.70 7.77 -5.51
N VAL A 95 -1.01 7.49 -4.40
CA VAL A 95 -1.60 6.99 -3.17
C VAL A 95 -2.61 7.99 -2.61
N LYS A 96 -2.28 9.28 -2.64
CA LYS A 96 -3.17 10.35 -2.18
C LYS A 96 -4.45 10.42 -3.01
N GLU A 97 -4.37 10.31 -4.34
CA GLU A 97 -5.55 10.29 -5.21
C GLU A 97 -6.45 9.09 -4.94
N LEU A 98 -5.87 7.91 -4.69
CA LEU A 98 -6.64 6.72 -4.33
C LEU A 98 -7.24 6.83 -2.91
N ALA A 99 -6.53 7.46 -1.99
CA ALA A 99 -7.00 7.66 -0.62
C ALA A 99 -8.17 8.64 -0.52
N ASP A 100 -8.11 9.75 -1.27
CA ASP A 100 -9.19 10.74 -1.36
C ASP A 100 -10.51 10.10 -1.83
N ARG A 101 -10.41 9.07 -2.68
CA ARG A 101 -11.53 8.31 -3.24
C ARG A 101 -11.92 7.08 -2.41
N GLY A 102 -11.27 6.86 -1.26
CA GLY A 102 -11.54 5.71 -0.39
C GLY A 102 -11.12 4.35 -0.95
N ILE A 103 -10.24 4.34 -1.96
CA ILE A 103 -9.72 3.13 -2.62
C ILE A 103 -8.52 2.57 -1.85
N LEU A 104 -7.61 3.45 -1.43
CA LEU A 104 -6.55 3.15 -0.47
C LEU A 104 -6.85 3.77 0.89
N LEU A 105 -6.32 3.14 1.93
CA LEU A 105 -6.22 3.70 3.26
C LEU A 105 -4.75 4.09 3.48
N VAL A 106 -4.53 5.28 4.03
CA VAL A 106 -3.20 5.82 4.35
C VAL A 106 -3.12 6.11 5.83
N SER A 107 -1.95 5.88 6.43
CA SER A 107 -1.74 6.06 7.86
C SER A 107 -0.26 6.33 8.14
N ASP A 108 0.04 7.11 9.19
CA ASP A 108 1.39 7.28 9.73
C ASP A 108 1.85 6.06 10.56
N GLN A 109 0.95 5.08 10.76
CA GLN A 109 1.21 3.85 11.48
C GLN A 109 0.74 2.63 10.68
N PRO A 110 1.33 1.44 10.91
CA PRO A 110 0.90 0.20 10.28
C PRO A 110 -0.61 -0.02 10.39
N ILE A 111 -1.28 -0.05 9.24
CA ILE A 111 -2.69 -0.38 9.11
C ILE A 111 -2.80 -1.88 9.25
N LYS A 112 -3.23 -2.36 10.42
CA LYS A 112 -3.70 -3.74 10.58
C LYS A 112 -4.99 -3.93 9.79
N SER A 113 -4.88 -4.02 8.48
CA SER A 113 -5.98 -4.43 7.65
C SER A 113 -6.15 -5.93 7.84
N ALA A 114 -7.24 -6.32 8.49
CA ALA A 114 -7.72 -7.70 8.46
C ALA A 114 -8.25 -7.99 7.04
N ALA A 115 -7.36 -8.13 6.05
CA ALA A 115 -7.76 -8.65 4.75
C ALA A 115 -7.94 -10.18 4.88
N PRO A 116 -9.04 -10.76 4.35
CA PRO A 116 -9.28 -12.18 4.44
C PRO A 116 -8.21 -12.92 3.63
N ALA A 117 -7.75 -14.04 4.18
CA ALA A 117 -7.01 -15.03 3.43
C ALA A 117 -7.89 -15.46 2.24
N LEU A 118 -7.40 -15.21 1.02
CA LEU A 118 -7.83 -15.95 -0.17
C LEU A 118 -6.83 -17.08 -0.39
#